data_AF-A0A9E5YUW9-F1
#
_entry.id   AF-A0A9E5YUW9-F1
#
_cell.length_a   1.000
_cell.length_b   1.000
_cell.length_c   1.000
_cell.angle_alpha   90.00
_cell.angle_beta   90.00
_cell.angle_gamma   90.00
#
_symmetry.space_group_name_H-M   'P 1'
#
loop_
_entity.id
_entity.type
_entity.pdbx_description
1 polymer ?
#
loop_
_entity_poly.entity_id
_entity_poly.type
_entity_poly.pdbx_seq_one_letter_code
_entity_poly.pdbx_strand_id
1 'polypeptide(L)' 'MAQPVTFFDIPLDRFSEKSLQMKLEEILDGLSQTLIATPNPEMLMAARADDSIAQVLYKMHVRIPDGFGLSLMSILT' A
#
# COMPACT_ATOMS: atom_id res chain seq x y z
N MET A 1 2.08 0.96 14.58
CA MET A 1 2.32 1.03 13.12
C MET A 1 2.74 2.45 12.78
N ALA A 2 3.69 2.65 11.87
CA ALA A 2 4.09 3.98 11.42
C ALA A 2 2.94 4.62 10.62
N GLN A 3 2.91 5.96 10.55
CA GLN A 3 1.90 6.65 9.74
C GLN A 3 2.07 6.27 8.26
N PRO A 4 0.98 6.02 7.53
CA PRO A 4 1.04 5.75 6.09
C PRO A 4 1.58 6.97 5.33
N VAL A 5 2.22 6.74 4.18
CA VAL A 5 2.61 7.81 3.25
C VAL A 5 1.50 7.98 2.23
N THR A 6 1.04 9.21 2.05
CA THR A 6 0.01 9.50 1.05
C THR A 6 0.66 9.92 -0.27
N PHE A 7 0.26 9.26 -1.36
CA PHE A 7 0.59 9.64 -2.73
C PHE A 7 -0.69 9.84 -3.53
N PHE A 8 -0.91 11.05 -4.06
CA PHE A 8 -2.14 11.42 -4.78
C PHE A 8 -3.40 10.99 -4.02
N ASP A 9 -3.45 11.28 -2.72
CA ASP A 9 -4.54 10.92 -1.81
C ASP A 9 -4.76 9.41 -1.58
N ILE A 10 -3.85 8.56 -2.08
CA ILE A 10 -3.82 7.12 -1.81
C ILE A 10 -2.84 6.83 -0.67
N PRO A 11 -3.31 6.24 0.46
CA PRO A 11 -2.43 5.87 1.56
C PRO A 11 -1.63 4.60 1.20
N LEU A 12 -0.32 4.65 1.36
CA LEU A 12 0.58 3.50 1.27
C LEU A 12 1.05 3.12 2.67
N ASP A 13 1.01 1.82 2.97
CA ASP A 13 1.34 1.33 4.29
C ASP A 13 2.86 1.31 4.49
N ARG A 14 3.33 1.86 5.62
CA ARG A 14 4.73 1.76 6.02
C ARG A 14 4.96 0.50 6.83
N PHE A 15 5.70 -0.44 6.26
CA PHE A 15 6.16 -1.62 6.95
C PHE A 15 7.69 -1.65 7.05
N SER A 16 8.20 -2.05 8.21
CA SER A 16 9.47 -2.77 8.27
C SER A 16 9.26 -4.21 7.82
N GLU A 17 10.34 -4.89 7.43
CA GLU A 17 10.33 -6.32 7.09
C GLU A 17 9.60 -7.14 8.16
N LYS A 18 9.99 -6.98 9.43
CA LYS A 18 9.37 -7.67 10.57
C LYS A 18 7.87 -7.38 10.67
N SER A 19 7.44 -6.11 10.52
CA SER A 19 6.02 -5.79 10.61
C SER A 19 5.21 -6.29 9.43
N LEU A 20 5.81 -6.36 8.24
CA LEU A 20 5.16 -6.92 7.06
C LEU A 20 4.98 -8.42 7.24
N GLN A 21 6.02 -9.13 7.68
CA GLN A 21 5.94 -10.57 7.95
C GLN A 21 4.84 -10.89 8.96
N MET A 22 4.84 -10.23 10.13
CA MET A 22 3.78 -10.42 11.12
C MET A 22 2.40 -10.12 10.54
N LYS A 23 2.27 -9.08 9.71
CA LYS A 23 1.00 -8.74 9.08
C LYS A 23 0.52 -9.81 8.10
N LEU A 24 1.43 -10.40 7.34
CA LEU A 24 1.11 -11.48 6.40
C LEU A 24 0.73 -12.76 7.15
N GLU A 25 1.42 -13.09 8.25
CA GLU A 25 1.07 -14.21 9.13
C GLU A 25 -0.34 -14.02 9.73
N GLU A 26 -0.65 -12.83 10.26
CA GLU A 26 -2.01 -12.49 10.74
C GLU A 26 -3.10 -12.69 9.67
N ILE A 27 -2.78 -12.34 8.41
CA ILE A 27 -3.72 -12.48 7.29
C ILE A 27 -3.93 -13.95 6.94
N LEU A 28 -2.87 -14.76 6.96
CA LEU A 28 -2.94 -16.20 6.66
C LEU A 28 -3.71 -16.97 7.73
N ASP A 29 -3.59 -16.58 8.99
CA ASP A 29 -4.31 -17.19 10.11
C ASP A 29 -5.78 -16.71 10.21
N GLY A 30 -6.13 -15.65 9.48
CA GLY A 30 -7.47 -15.06 9.48
C GLY A 30 -8.49 -15.83 8.64
N LEU A 31 -9.77 -15.76 9.03
CA LEU A 31 -10.89 -16.36 8.28
C LEU A 31 -11.51 -15.41 7.25
N SER A 32 -11.06 -14.16 7.18
CA SER A 32 -11.62 -13.11 6.32
C SER A 32 -10.80 -12.91 5.05
N GLN A 33 -11.48 -12.65 3.92
CA GLN A 33 -10.83 -12.22 2.69
C GLN A 33 -10.07 -10.91 2.91
N THR A 34 -8.76 -10.91 2.65
CA THR A 34 -7.92 -9.72 2.70
C THR A 34 -7.45 -9.37 1.29
N LEU A 35 -7.68 -8.13 0.88
CA LEU A 35 -7.20 -7.58 -0.38
C LEU A 35 -5.87 -6.86 -0.17
N ILE A 36 -4.84 -7.32 -0.88
CA ILE A 36 -3.49 -6.77 -0.85
C ILE A 36 -3.18 -6.20 -2.24
N ALA A 37 -2.70 -4.98 -2.27
CA ALA A 37 -2.14 -4.36 -3.47
C ALA A 37 -0.67 -4.05 -3.26
N THR A 38 0.06 -4.01 -4.37
CA THR A 38 1.43 -3.53 -4.44
C THR A 38 1.49 -2.28 -5.33
N PRO A 39 0.98 -1.10 -4.88
CA PRO A 39 0.90 0.07 -5.74
C PRO A 39 2.29 0.52 -6.17
N ASN A 40 2.50 0.61 -7.48
CA ASN A 40 3.68 1.19 -8.09
C ASN A 40 3.37 2.61 -8.64
N PRO A 41 4.38 3.39 -9.09
CA PRO A 41 4.16 4.73 -9.60
C PRO A 41 3.13 4.82 -10.72
N GLU A 42 3.10 3.86 -11.65
CA GLU A 42 2.18 3.83 -12.78
C GLU A 42 0.72 3.68 -12.31
N MET A 43 0.47 2.83 -11.32
CA MET A 43 -0.85 2.66 -10.71
C MET A 43 -1.31 3.92 -9.97
N LEU A 44 -0.41 4.60 -9.26
CA LEU A 44 -0.71 5.85 -8.57
C LEU A 44 -1.02 6.99 -9.56
N MET A 45 -0.26 7.06 -10.65
CA MET A 45 -0.53 7.99 -11.75
C MET A 45 -1.88 7.71 -12.43
N ALA A 46 -2.21 6.44 -12.64
CA ALA A 46 -3.51 6.05 -13.18
C ALA A 46 -4.66 6.43 -12.23
N ALA A 47 -4.50 6.20 -10.93
CA ALA A 47 -5.48 6.58 -9.91
C ALA A 47 -5.74 8.09 -9.85
N ARG A 48 -4.74 8.92 -10.15
CA ARG A 48 -4.91 10.37 -10.26
C ARG A 48 -5.81 10.80 -11.42
N ALA A 49 -5.84 10.00 -12.50
CA ALA A 49 -6.64 10.28 -13.69
C ALA A 49 -8.01 9.58 -13.69
N ASP A 50 -8.19 8.56 -12.85
CA ASP A 50 -9.37 7.70 -12.81
C ASP A 50 -9.79 7.39 -11.37
N ASP A 51 -10.91 8.01 -10.96
CA ASP A 51 -11.49 7.84 -9.63
C ASP A 51 -11.86 6.38 -9.31
N SER A 52 -12.18 5.56 -10.32
CA SER A 52 -12.50 4.15 -10.10
C SER A 52 -11.28 3.37 -9.62
N ILE A 53 -10.11 3.65 -10.22
CA ILE A 53 -8.82 3.07 -9.81
C ILE A 53 -8.46 3.56 -8.41
N ALA A 54 -8.61 4.86 -8.14
CA ALA A 54 -8.40 5.44 -6.82
C ALA A 54 -9.27 4.76 -5.75
N GLN A 55 -10.56 4.56 -6.03
CA GLN A 55 -11.49 3.89 -5.12
C GLN A 55 -11.12 2.43 -4.87
N VAL A 56 -10.64 1.71 -5.89
CA VAL A 56 -10.16 0.34 -5.72
C VAL A 56 -8.93 0.31 -4.80
N LEU A 57 -7.93 1.15 -5.06
CA LEU A 57 -6.73 1.24 -4.23
C LEU A 57 -7.04 1.67 -2.80
N TYR A 58 -7.95 2.61 -2.61
CA TYR A 58 -8.36 3.08 -1.29
C TYR A 58 -9.00 1.98 -0.44
N LYS A 59 -9.75 1.06 -1.07
CA LYS A 59 -10.43 -0.07 -0.40
C LYS A 59 -9.53 -1.27 -0.11
N MET A 60 -8.26 -1.24 -0.54
CA MET A 60 -7.31 -2.30 -0.21
C MET A 60 -7.04 -2.33 1.29
N HIS A 61 -6.94 -3.54 1.85
CA HIS A 61 -6.65 -3.72 3.27
C HIS A 61 -5.17 -3.50 3.56
N VAL A 62 -4.31 -3.83 2.59
CA VAL A 62 -2.87 -3.64 2.64
C VAL A 62 -2.37 -3.10 1.30
N ARG A 63 -1.54 -2.06 1.32
CA ARG A 63 -0.96 -1.35 0.17
C ARG A 63 0.55 -1.25 0.36
N ILE A 64 1.27 -2.24 -0.16
CA ILE A 64 2.71 -2.33 -0.05
C ILE A 64 3.33 -1.52 -1.19
N PRO A 65 4.12 -0.47 -0.94
CA PRO A 65 4.73 0.30 -2.03
C PRO A 65 5.65 -0.60 -2.87
N ASP A 66 5.48 -0.55 -4.19
CA ASP A 66 6.33 -1.25 -5.17
C ASP A 66 7.10 -0.26 -6.04
N GLY A 67 8.32 -0.64 -6.41
CA GLY A 67 9.25 0.18 -7.16
C GLY A 67 10.18 1.02 -6.28
N PHE A 68 11.43 1.14 -6.74
CA PHE A 68 12.51 1.80 -6.02
C PHE A 68 12.21 3.25 -5.64
N GLY A 69 11.53 4.00 -6.51
CA GLY A 69 11.18 5.40 -6.27
C GLY A 69 10.23 5.60 -5.08
N LEU A 70 9.23 4.72 -4.91
CA LEU A 70 8.32 4.77 -3.77
C LEU A 70 9.03 4.37 -2.48
N SER A 71 9.90 3.35 -2.54
CA SER A 71 10.74 2.94 -1.42
C SER A 71 11.71 4.05 -0.99
N LEU A 72 12.34 4.75 -1.94
CA LEU A 72 13.20 5.91 -1.66
C LEU A 72 12.44 7.04 -0.96
N MET A 73 11.27 7.40 -1.46
CA MET A 73 10.46 8.47 -0.87
C MET A 73 10.02 8.13 0.55
N SER A 74 9.78 6.86 0.86
CA SER A 74 9.48 6.41 2.23
C SER A 74 10.64 6.60 3.22
N ILE A 75 11.87 6.73 2.73
CA ILE A 75 13.06 7.02 3.56
C ILE A 75 13.22 8.55 3.73
N LEU A 76 12.84 9.33 2.72
CA LEU A 76 13.05 10.78 2.66
C LEU A 76 11.93 11.61 3.30
N THR A 77 10.81 10.98 3.65
CA THR A 77 9.63 11.60 4.30
C THR A 77 9.32 10.91 5.61
#